data_AF-A0A3E1EUU8-F1
#
_entry.id   AF-A0A3E1EUU8-F1
#
_cell.length_a   1.000
_cell.length_b   1.000
_cell.length_c   1.000
_cell.angle_alpha   90.00
_cell.angle_beta   90.00
_cell.angle_gamma   90.00
#
_symmetry.space_group_name_H-M   'P 1'
#
loop_
_entity.id
_entity.type
_entity.pdbx_description
1 polymer ?
#
loop_
_entity_poly.entity_id
_entity_poly.type
_entity_poly.pdbx_seq_one_letter_code
_entity_poly.pdbx_strand_id
1 'polypeptide(L)'
;MQSHKRITILTFDYPHDAIFAKSRLESEGIEVYLKDEHTVQANPLYSGAIGGVKLQVFESDLENARKILNMSEELPDIEEGTPPSNFLLKINEKTTAIPFIGHLRFELRIMIIIAIVVGLLATLVHFTTKPSISERLINAKWCVEKLVYDAKDFTPKTIDNSIIKYVYEGKCDEIIEFNSSNYIFLPGFNTTAAKGEYYIFGDSIEILSTNKFEYVYDGYYEYELDGNYLTLYAETTTIYCRKERNPYF
;
A
#
# COMPACT_ATOMS: atom_id res chain seq x y z
N MET A 1 -25.45 -49.35 31.30
CA MET A 1 -24.31 -48.52 31.75
C MET A 1 -24.81 -47.09 31.76
N GLN A 2 -24.99 -46.47 32.93
CA GLN A 2 -25.51 -45.10 33.01
C GLN A 2 -24.45 -44.13 32.48
N SER A 3 -24.84 -43.26 31.54
CA SER A 3 -24.00 -42.20 30.97
C SER A 3 -23.65 -41.20 32.07
N HIS A 4 -22.41 -41.23 32.58
CA HIS A 4 -21.94 -40.24 33.55
C HIS A 4 -21.58 -38.95 32.80
N LYS A 5 -22.53 -38.01 32.78
CA LYS A 5 -22.36 -36.69 32.17
C LYS A 5 -21.43 -35.85 33.04
N ARG A 6 -20.37 -35.31 32.43
CA ARG A 6 -19.45 -34.35 33.05
C ARG A 6 -19.82 -32.94 32.62
N ILE A 7 -19.67 -32.00 33.52
CA ILE A 7 -19.99 -30.59 33.30
C ILE A 7 -18.82 -29.72 33.75
N THR A 8 -18.56 -28.65 33.00
CA THR A 8 -17.52 -27.68 33.34
C THR A 8 -18.07 -26.75 34.43
N ILE A 9 -17.31 -26.54 35.49
CA ILE A 9 -17.68 -25.64 36.58
C ILE A 9 -16.76 -24.42 36.68
N LEU A 10 -15.50 -24.53 36.23
CA LEU A 10 -14.54 -23.43 36.19
C LEU A 10 -13.64 -23.56 34.96
N THR A 11 -13.10 -22.42 34.52
CA THR A 11 -12.11 -22.32 33.44
C THR A 11 -10.93 -21.51 33.93
N PHE A 12 -9.72 -21.96 33.62
CA PHE A 12 -8.48 -21.32 34.02
C PHE A 12 -7.61 -20.99 32.81
N ASP A 13 -6.98 -19.83 32.79
CA ASP A 13 -6.06 -19.46 31.72
C ASP A 13 -4.77 -20.29 31.75
N TYR A 14 -4.38 -20.77 32.94
CA TYR A 14 -3.16 -21.53 33.14
C TYR A 14 -3.40 -22.88 33.83
N PRO A 15 -2.68 -23.96 33.43
CA PRO A 15 -2.81 -25.28 34.04
C PRO A 15 -2.52 -25.30 35.55
N HIS A 16 -1.58 -24.50 36.03
CA HIS A 16 -1.19 -24.49 37.44
C HIS A 16 -2.30 -23.98 38.35
N ASP A 17 -3.13 -23.03 37.88
CA ASP A 17 -4.29 -22.54 38.63
C ASP A 17 -5.37 -23.62 38.76
N ALA A 18 -5.59 -24.38 37.67
CA ALA A 18 -6.54 -25.49 37.64
C ALA A 18 -6.16 -26.62 38.61
N ILE A 19 -4.86 -26.87 38.82
CA ILE A 19 -4.36 -27.91 39.73
C ILE A 19 -4.74 -27.60 41.19
N PHE A 20 -4.77 -26.34 41.62
CA PHE A 20 -5.18 -25.98 42.98
C PHE A 20 -6.66 -26.34 43.23
N ALA A 21 -7.54 -25.97 42.30
CA ALA A 21 -8.96 -26.28 42.41
C ALA A 21 -9.22 -27.80 42.32
N LYS A 22 -8.51 -28.50 41.44
CA LYS A 22 -8.52 -29.96 41.35
C LYS A 22 -8.14 -30.61 42.68
N SER A 23 -6.99 -30.23 43.24
CA SER A 23 -6.49 -30.80 44.50
C SER A 23 -7.47 -30.62 45.66
N ARG A 24 -8.13 -29.46 45.70
CA ARG A 24 -9.14 -29.15 46.73
C ARG A 24 -10.36 -30.06 46.61
N LEU A 25 -10.89 -30.26 45.41
CA LEU A 25 -12.06 -31.13 45.18
C LEU A 25 -11.74 -32.61 45.39
N GLU A 26 -10.58 -33.07 44.89
CA GLU A 26 -10.15 -34.46 45.05
C GLU A 26 -9.91 -34.81 46.53
N SER A 27 -9.46 -33.86 47.35
CA SER A 27 -9.31 -34.08 48.81
C SER A 27 -10.63 -34.33 49.54
N GLU A 28 -11.76 -33.92 48.96
CA GLU A 28 -13.12 -34.12 49.47
C GLU A 28 -13.81 -35.32 48.78
N GLY A 29 -13.06 -36.10 47.98
CA GLY A 29 -13.55 -37.29 47.30
C GLY A 29 -14.29 -37.04 45.98
N ILE A 30 -14.21 -35.83 45.41
CA ILE A 30 -14.83 -35.49 44.12
C ILE A 30 -13.85 -35.73 42.98
N GLU A 31 -14.25 -36.54 41.99
CA GLU A 31 -13.44 -36.79 40.80
C GLU A 31 -13.45 -35.57 39.86
N VAL A 32 -12.25 -35.14 39.45
CA VAL A 32 -12.05 -33.96 38.60
C VAL A 32 -11.34 -34.32 37.31
N TYR A 33 -11.86 -33.84 36.19
CA TYR A 33 -11.22 -33.92 34.89
C TYR A 33 -10.85 -32.53 34.38
N LEU A 34 -9.56 -32.32 34.08
CA LEU A 34 -9.06 -31.09 33.47
C LEU A 34 -9.03 -31.27 31.94
N LYS A 35 -10.04 -30.73 31.26
CA LYS A 35 -10.07 -30.73 29.79
C LYS A 35 -9.14 -29.64 29.26
N ASP A 36 -8.42 -29.95 28.19
CA ASP A 36 -7.48 -29.07 27.48
C ASP A 36 -6.16 -28.73 28.25
N GLU A 37 -5.91 -29.36 29.41
CA GLU A 37 -4.71 -29.13 30.25
C GLU A 37 -3.39 -29.30 29.48
N HIS A 38 -3.19 -30.47 28.85
CA HIS A 38 -1.97 -30.77 28.11
C HIS A 38 -1.78 -29.86 26.89
N THR A 39 -2.88 -29.43 26.26
CA THR A 39 -2.85 -28.53 25.10
C THR A 39 -2.36 -27.15 25.52
N VAL A 40 -2.91 -26.59 26.60
CA VAL A 40 -2.46 -25.29 27.15
C VAL A 40 -1.04 -25.40 27.72
N GLN A 41 -0.69 -26.52 28.35
CA GLN A 41 0.65 -26.76 28.87
C GLN A 41 1.71 -26.82 27.76
N ALA A 42 1.39 -27.42 26.61
CA ALA A 42 2.29 -27.48 25.48
C ALA A 42 2.52 -26.11 24.81
N ASN A 43 1.50 -25.25 24.78
CA ASN A 43 1.61 -23.89 24.26
C ASN A 43 0.61 -22.94 24.95
N PRO A 44 1.08 -22.11 25.91
CA PRO A 44 0.22 -21.18 26.65
C PRO A 44 -0.56 -20.19 25.77
N LEU A 45 -0.07 -19.87 24.57
CA LEU A 45 -0.75 -18.97 23.63
C LEU A 45 -2.09 -19.54 23.12
N TYR A 46 -2.31 -20.85 23.24
CA TYR A 46 -3.57 -21.47 22.82
C TYR A 46 -4.70 -21.28 23.83
N SER A 47 -4.42 -20.90 25.08
CA SER A 47 -5.43 -20.73 26.13
C SER A 47 -6.57 -19.80 25.71
N GLY A 48 -6.23 -18.64 25.13
CA GLY A 48 -7.23 -17.67 24.65
C GLY A 48 -8.02 -18.12 23.42
N ALA A 49 -7.52 -19.08 22.64
CA ALA A 49 -8.21 -19.59 21.44
C ALA A 49 -9.14 -20.78 21.73
N ILE A 50 -8.87 -21.54 22.79
CA ILE A 50 -9.64 -22.75 23.16
C ILE A 50 -10.49 -22.57 24.41
N GLY A 51 -10.44 -21.38 25.03
CA GLY A 51 -11.19 -21.04 26.23
C GLY A 51 -10.63 -21.70 27.48
N GLY A 52 -9.31 -21.70 27.65
CA GLY A 52 -8.62 -22.15 28.86
C GLY A 52 -8.70 -23.65 29.19
N VAL A 53 -8.15 -24.00 30.34
CA VAL A 53 -8.23 -25.32 30.97
C VAL A 53 -9.56 -25.42 31.70
N LYS A 54 -10.42 -26.36 31.29
CA LYS A 54 -11.78 -26.51 31.82
C LYS A 54 -11.80 -27.57 32.92
N LEU A 55 -12.15 -27.16 34.13
CA LEU A 55 -12.33 -28.05 35.27
C LEU A 55 -13.73 -28.65 35.22
N GLN A 56 -13.81 -29.97 35.07
CA GLN A 56 -15.05 -30.72 34.94
C GLN A 56 -15.25 -31.70 36.08
N VAL A 57 -16.48 -31.79 36.58
CA VAL A 57 -16.93 -32.79 37.58
C VAL A 57 -18.13 -33.56 37.02
N PHE A 58 -18.50 -34.66 37.64
CA PHE A 58 -19.77 -35.31 37.32
C PHE A 58 -20.95 -34.42 37.72
N GLU A 59 -22.02 -34.48 36.93
CA GLU A 59 -23.25 -33.72 37.19
C GLU A 59 -23.83 -34.02 38.59
N SER A 60 -23.64 -35.24 39.10
CA SER A 60 -24.01 -35.66 40.46
C SER A 60 -23.26 -34.90 41.57
N ASP A 61 -22.04 -34.46 41.30
CA ASP A 61 -21.17 -33.82 42.30
C ASP A 61 -21.16 -32.30 42.19
N LEU A 62 -21.92 -31.73 41.25
CA LEU A 62 -21.98 -30.29 40.97
C LEU A 62 -22.17 -29.46 42.23
N GLU A 63 -23.20 -29.81 43.01
CA GLU A 63 -23.62 -29.02 44.16
C GLU A 63 -22.62 -29.10 45.31
N ASN A 64 -21.97 -30.26 45.46
CA ASN A 64 -20.91 -30.44 46.45
C ASN A 64 -19.65 -29.68 46.03
N ALA A 65 -19.27 -29.77 44.75
CA ALA A 65 -18.10 -29.08 44.21
C ALA A 65 -18.22 -27.56 44.34
N ARG A 66 -19.42 -27.00 44.06
CA ARG A 66 -19.72 -25.57 44.25
C ARG A 66 -19.54 -25.12 45.70
N LYS A 67 -20.04 -25.91 46.65
CA LYS A 67 -19.92 -25.62 48.09
C LYS A 67 -18.46 -25.63 48.53
N ILE A 68 -17.67 -26.60 48.07
CA ILE A 68 -16.24 -26.71 48.42
C ILE A 68 -15.41 -25.54 47.87
N LEU A 69 -15.76 -25.07 46.67
CA LEU A 69 -15.08 -23.97 45.99
C LEU A 69 -15.68 -22.58 46.29
N ASN A 70 -16.68 -22.49 47.17
CA ASN A 70 -17.40 -21.24 47.50
C ASN A 70 -17.89 -20.46 46.26
N MET A 71 -18.42 -21.18 45.27
CA MET A 71 -18.92 -20.59 44.02
C MET A 71 -20.34 -20.02 44.19
N SER A 72 -20.64 -18.90 43.53
CA SER A 72 -22.00 -18.38 43.36
C SER A 72 -22.85 -19.27 42.43
N GLU A 73 -24.18 -19.14 42.45
CA GLU A 73 -25.10 -20.00 41.68
C GLU A 73 -24.91 -19.96 40.15
N GLU A 74 -24.32 -18.88 39.62
CA GLU A 74 -23.99 -18.74 38.21
C GLU A 74 -22.86 -19.70 37.81
N LEU A 75 -23.17 -20.65 36.92
CA LEU A 75 -22.13 -21.34 36.17
C LEU A 75 -21.53 -20.37 35.16
N PRO A 76 -20.22 -20.49 34.85
CA PRO A 76 -19.69 -19.84 33.67
C PRO A 76 -20.53 -20.29 32.47
N ASP A 77 -20.90 -19.33 31.61
CA ASP A 77 -21.56 -19.64 30.35
C ASP A 77 -20.76 -20.73 29.64
N ILE A 78 -21.39 -21.89 29.44
CA ILE A 78 -20.76 -23.03 28.80
C ILE A 78 -20.69 -22.67 27.32
N GLU A 79 -19.63 -21.98 26.92
CA GLU A 79 -19.14 -22.09 25.56
C GLU A 79 -18.66 -23.54 25.41
N GLU A 80 -19.56 -24.43 24.95
CA GLU A 80 -19.15 -25.69 24.33
C GLU A 80 -18.09 -25.31 23.31
N GLY A 81 -16.82 -25.61 23.65
CA GLY A 81 -15.65 -25.00 23.03
C GLY A 81 -15.91 -24.77 21.56
N THR A 82 -16.03 -23.50 21.18
CA THR A 82 -16.31 -23.15 19.80
C THR A 82 -15.29 -23.90 18.96
N PRO A 83 -15.72 -24.80 18.04
CA PRO A 83 -14.77 -25.47 17.17
C PRO A 83 -13.90 -24.36 16.57
N PRO A 84 -12.55 -24.51 16.56
CA PRO A 84 -11.66 -23.44 16.13
C PRO A 84 -12.26 -22.88 14.85
N SER A 85 -12.55 -21.57 14.86
CA SER A 85 -13.47 -20.96 13.91
C SER A 85 -13.27 -21.58 12.53
N ASN A 86 -14.36 -21.96 11.85
CA ASN A 86 -14.34 -22.61 10.53
C ASN A 86 -13.30 -22.00 9.56
N PHE A 87 -12.98 -20.72 9.76
CA PHE A 87 -11.90 -19.99 9.12
C PHE A 87 -10.47 -20.53 9.38
N LEU A 88 -10.06 -20.76 10.63
CA LEU A 88 -8.70 -21.21 10.97
C LEU A 88 -8.40 -22.62 10.44
N LEU A 89 -9.37 -23.53 10.54
CA LEU A 89 -9.24 -24.88 9.96
C LEU A 89 -9.17 -24.84 8.42
N LYS A 90 -10.02 -24.02 7.78
CA LYS A 90 -10.00 -23.82 6.31
C LYS A 90 -8.71 -23.18 5.80
N ILE A 91 -8.11 -22.28 6.59
CA ILE A 91 -6.80 -21.74 6.27
C ILE A 91 -5.80 -22.88 6.25
N ASN A 92 -5.75 -23.72 7.30
CA ASN A 92 -4.75 -24.78 7.47
C ASN A 92 -4.76 -25.81 6.32
N GLU A 93 -5.94 -26.15 5.81
CA GLU A 93 -6.12 -27.07 4.69
C GLU A 93 -5.63 -26.46 3.35
N LYS A 94 -6.02 -25.22 3.06
CA LYS A 94 -5.57 -24.51 1.84
C LYS A 94 -4.08 -24.20 1.87
N THR A 95 -3.56 -23.97 3.05
CA THR A 95 -2.17 -23.59 3.22
C THR A 95 -1.26 -24.82 3.02
N THR A 96 -1.50 -25.93 3.70
CA THR A 96 -0.66 -27.15 3.56
C THR A 96 -0.60 -27.71 2.13
N ALA A 97 -1.61 -27.43 1.29
CA ALA A 97 -1.65 -27.83 -0.11
C ALA A 97 -0.68 -27.10 -1.06
N ILE A 98 -0.02 -26.01 -0.63
CA ILE A 98 0.92 -25.26 -1.48
C ILE A 98 2.30 -25.95 -1.47
N PRO A 99 2.82 -26.40 -2.64
CA PRO A 99 4.14 -27.01 -2.71
C PRO A 99 5.22 -26.05 -2.18
N PHE A 100 6.22 -26.58 -1.46
CA PHE A 100 7.29 -25.88 -0.74
C PHE A 100 6.92 -25.11 0.55
N ILE A 101 5.67 -24.66 0.73
CA ILE A 101 5.27 -23.88 1.94
C ILE A 101 4.71 -24.78 3.05
N GLY A 102 4.14 -25.94 2.70
CA GLY A 102 3.54 -26.88 3.66
C GLY A 102 4.51 -27.49 4.69
N HIS A 103 5.82 -27.54 4.40
CA HIS A 103 6.84 -28.14 5.28
C HIS A 103 7.48 -27.14 6.26
N LEU A 104 7.13 -25.85 6.17
CA LEU A 104 7.66 -24.79 7.05
C LEU A 104 6.77 -24.65 8.30
N ARG A 105 7.39 -24.31 9.42
CA ARG A 105 6.65 -23.98 10.66
C ARG A 105 5.64 -22.85 10.37
N PHE A 106 4.46 -22.91 10.98
CA PHE A 106 3.33 -22.05 10.61
C PHE A 106 3.64 -20.55 10.71
N GLU A 107 4.58 -20.16 11.57
CA GLU A 107 5.05 -18.79 11.76
C GLU A 107 5.86 -18.28 10.56
N LEU A 108 6.78 -19.09 10.04
CA LEU A 108 7.59 -18.75 8.85
C LEU A 108 6.71 -18.57 7.62
N ARG A 109 5.67 -19.39 7.52
CA ARG A 109 4.69 -19.30 6.47
C ARG A 109 3.91 -17.98 6.48
N ILE A 110 3.41 -17.56 7.64
CA ILE A 110 2.66 -16.31 7.78
C ILE A 110 3.55 -15.13 7.39
N MET A 111 4.82 -15.12 7.80
CA MET A 111 5.78 -14.08 7.42
C MET A 111 6.00 -14.00 5.90
N ILE A 112 6.15 -15.13 5.21
CA ILE A 112 6.31 -15.16 3.75
C ILE A 112 5.07 -14.60 3.04
N ILE A 113 3.88 -14.98 3.48
CA ILE A 113 2.62 -14.49 2.90
C ILE A 113 2.51 -12.96 3.07
N ILE A 114 2.82 -12.45 4.27
CA ILE A 114 2.82 -10.99 4.54
C ILE A 114 3.84 -10.28 3.64
N ALA A 115 5.05 -10.81 3.51
CA ALA A 115 6.08 -10.21 2.66
C ALA A 115 5.65 -10.13 1.18
N ILE A 116 5.01 -11.19 0.66
CA ILE A 116 4.46 -11.20 -0.70
C ILE A 116 3.35 -10.17 -0.85
N VAL A 117 2.43 -10.09 0.11
CA VAL A 117 1.33 -9.10 0.08
C VAL A 117 1.88 -7.67 0.10
N VAL A 118 2.86 -7.37 0.96
CA VAL A 118 3.52 -6.06 1.01
C VAL A 118 4.23 -5.75 -0.30
N GLY A 119 4.94 -6.71 -0.89
CA GLY A 119 5.59 -6.56 -2.19
C GLY A 119 4.58 -6.26 -3.31
N LEU A 120 3.47 -7.00 -3.37
CA LEU A 120 2.39 -6.76 -4.34
C LEU A 120 1.79 -5.36 -4.17
N LEU A 121 1.51 -4.94 -2.94
CA LEU A 121 1.03 -3.58 -2.66
C LEU A 121 2.03 -2.51 -3.10
N ALA A 122 3.32 -2.70 -2.83
CA ALA A 122 4.37 -1.76 -3.26
C ALA A 122 4.45 -1.66 -4.80
N THR A 123 4.34 -2.79 -5.51
CA THR A 123 4.32 -2.78 -6.99
C THR A 123 3.09 -2.07 -7.55
N LEU A 124 1.92 -2.25 -6.94
CA LEU A 124 0.70 -1.56 -7.32
C LEU A 124 0.85 -0.05 -7.12
N VAL A 125 1.35 0.38 -5.96
CA VAL A 125 1.65 1.79 -5.68
C VAL A 125 2.62 2.36 -6.70
N HIS A 126 3.69 1.64 -7.03
CA HIS A 126 4.65 2.07 -8.05
C HIS A 126 4.01 2.23 -9.42
N PHE A 127 3.06 1.35 -9.79
CA PHE A 127 2.35 1.46 -11.06
C PHE A 127 1.39 2.67 -11.07
N THR A 128 0.69 2.93 -9.96
CA THR A 128 -0.26 4.06 -9.87
C THR A 128 0.39 5.43 -9.68
N THR A 129 1.62 5.49 -9.17
CA THR A 129 2.33 6.75 -8.90
C THR A 129 3.22 7.22 -10.05
N LYS A 130 3.30 6.47 -11.16
CA LYS A 130 4.00 6.94 -12.36
C LYS A 130 3.23 8.13 -12.95
N PRO A 131 3.85 9.31 -13.07
CA PRO A 131 3.17 10.50 -13.58
C PRO A 131 2.71 10.25 -15.02
N SER A 132 1.54 10.79 -15.35
CA SER A 132 1.02 10.72 -16.71
C SER A 132 1.93 11.48 -17.68
N ILE A 133 1.81 11.21 -18.98
CA ILE A 133 2.59 11.90 -20.01
C ILE A 133 2.36 13.42 -19.96
N SER A 134 1.11 13.84 -19.80
CA SER A 134 0.72 15.24 -19.61
C SER A 134 1.37 15.86 -18.37
N GLU A 135 1.42 15.11 -17.27
CA GLU A 135 2.05 15.57 -16.03
C GLU A 135 3.58 15.71 -16.18
N ARG A 136 4.24 14.84 -16.95
CA ARG A 136 5.66 14.96 -17.29
C ARG A 136 5.96 16.20 -18.14
N LEU A 137 5.03 16.57 -19.04
CA LEU A 137 5.14 17.80 -19.85
C LEU A 137 4.99 19.06 -19.00
N ILE A 138 3.98 19.10 -18.12
CA ILE A 138 3.62 20.27 -17.31
C ILE A 138 4.62 20.53 -16.17
N ASN A 139 5.10 19.48 -15.50
CA ASN A 139 6.00 19.62 -14.34
C ASN A 139 7.47 19.78 -14.74
N ALA A 140 7.75 20.19 -15.98
CA ALA A 140 9.09 20.34 -16.52
C ALA A 140 9.24 21.66 -17.27
N LYS A 141 10.45 22.20 -17.24
CA LYS A 141 10.89 23.28 -18.12
C LYS A 141 11.66 22.67 -19.28
N TRP A 142 11.32 23.06 -20.49
CA TRP A 142 11.83 22.46 -21.72
C TRP A 142 12.75 23.45 -22.41
N CYS A 143 14.04 23.16 -22.40
CA CYS A 143 15.04 23.99 -23.04
C CYS A 143 15.03 23.79 -24.55
N VAL A 144 14.75 24.84 -25.31
CA VAL A 144 14.75 24.79 -26.78
C VAL A 144 16.19 24.80 -27.28
N GLU A 145 16.64 23.65 -27.78
CA GLU A 145 17.98 23.50 -28.36
C GLU A 145 17.98 23.89 -29.84
N LYS A 146 16.88 23.61 -30.54
CA LYS A 146 16.74 23.88 -31.97
C LYS A 146 15.28 24.14 -32.33
N LEU A 147 15.04 25.17 -33.15
CA LEU A 147 13.75 25.43 -33.77
C LEU A 147 13.93 25.43 -35.29
N VAL A 148 13.12 24.65 -36.00
CA VAL A 148 13.07 24.61 -37.47
C VAL A 148 11.71 25.16 -37.88
N TYR A 149 11.70 26.20 -38.70
CA TYR A 149 10.48 26.74 -39.28
C TYR A 149 10.64 26.85 -40.79
N ASP A 150 9.70 26.29 -41.56
CA ASP A 150 9.73 26.32 -43.03
C ASP A 150 11.09 25.83 -43.59
N ALA A 151 11.54 24.68 -43.08
CA ALA A 151 12.83 24.04 -43.38
C ALA A 151 14.10 24.89 -43.09
N LYS A 152 13.98 25.97 -42.32
CA LYS A 152 15.11 26.82 -41.90
C LYS A 152 15.33 26.73 -40.40
N ASP A 153 16.61 26.69 -40.03
CA ASP A 153 17.02 26.69 -38.63
C ASP A 153 16.93 28.11 -38.06
N PHE A 154 16.28 28.24 -36.91
CA PHE A 154 16.19 29.46 -36.13
C PHE A 154 16.70 29.22 -34.71
N THR A 155 17.44 30.20 -34.20
CA THR A 155 17.84 30.24 -32.79
C THR A 155 16.99 31.31 -32.10
N PRO A 156 16.06 30.91 -31.23
CA PRO A 156 15.30 31.87 -30.44
C PRO A 156 16.24 32.73 -29.59
N LYS A 157 15.80 33.95 -29.29
CA LYS A 157 16.54 34.90 -28.47
C LYS A 157 15.58 35.75 -27.67
N THR A 158 15.24 35.26 -26.49
CA THR A 158 14.33 35.93 -25.58
C THR A 158 15.05 37.06 -24.85
N ILE A 159 14.53 38.28 -24.98
CA ILE A 159 14.95 39.43 -24.19
C ILE A 159 14.19 39.39 -22.87
N ASP A 160 14.87 38.97 -21.81
CA ASP A 160 14.39 39.12 -20.44
C ASP A 160 15.06 40.34 -19.78
N ASN A 161 14.23 41.25 -19.27
CA ASN A 161 14.65 42.46 -18.58
C ASN A 161 14.88 42.23 -17.07
N SER A 162 14.75 41.00 -16.59
CA SER A 162 15.00 40.66 -15.20
C SER A 162 16.50 40.83 -14.86
N ILE A 163 16.78 41.53 -13.75
CA ILE A 163 18.12 42.00 -13.34
C ILE A 163 19.07 40.84 -12.98
N ILE A 164 18.52 39.65 -12.78
CA ILE A 164 19.27 38.51 -12.24
C ILE A 164 19.43 37.43 -13.32
N LYS A 165 20.25 37.72 -14.33
CA LYS A 165 20.84 36.66 -15.16
C LYS A 165 21.97 36.00 -14.37
N TYR A 166 21.64 35.04 -13.51
CA TYR A 166 22.66 34.12 -13.00
C TYR A 166 23.29 33.41 -14.19
N VAL A 167 24.62 33.42 -14.27
CA VAL A 167 25.40 32.74 -15.30
C VAL A 167 26.02 31.52 -14.62
N TYR A 168 25.56 30.33 -14.99
CA TYR A 168 26.17 29.06 -14.60
C TYR A 168 26.16 28.12 -15.81
N GLU A 169 27.12 27.19 -15.86
CA GLU A 169 27.21 26.20 -16.94
C GLU A 169 25.96 25.33 -16.99
N GLY A 170 25.36 25.19 -18.18
CA GLY A 170 24.16 24.40 -18.41
C GLY A 170 22.83 25.15 -18.23
N LYS A 171 22.87 26.47 -17.99
CA LYS A 171 21.67 27.31 -17.99
C LYS A 171 20.98 27.26 -19.35
N CYS A 172 19.67 27.06 -19.33
CA CYS A 172 18.85 27.24 -20.50
C CYS A 172 18.44 28.70 -20.66
N ASP A 173 18.72 29.29 -21.82
CA ASP A 173 18.29 30.66 -22.12
C ASP A 173 16.89 30.71 -22.76
N GLU A 174 16.49 29.66 -23.48
CA GLU A 174 15.24 29.60 -24.24
C GLU A 174 14.36 28.47 -23.73
N ILE A 175 13.34 28.79 -22.94
CA ILE A 175 12.51 27.81 -22.22
C ILE A 175 11.08 27.81 -22.77
N ILE A 176 10.54 26.61 -22.96
CA ILE A 176 9.11 26.34 -23.05
C ILE A 176 8.62 25.88 -21.68
N GLU A 177 7.58 26.53 -21.18
CA GLU A 177 6.94 26.20 -19.90
C GLU A 177 5.43 26.07 -20.08
N PHE A 178 4.91 24.88 -19.78
CA PHE A 178 3.49 24.60 -19.72
C PHE A 178 3.00 24.82 -18.29
N ASN A 179 1.98 25.64 -18.09
CA ASN A 179 1.39 25.88 -16.78
C ASN A 179 0.05 25.16 -16.62
N SER A 180 -0.23 24.66 -15.42
CA SER A 180 -1.53 24.14 -14.95
C SER A 180 -2.78 24.95 -15.31
N SER A 181 -2.67 26.24 -15.64
CA SER A 181 -3.77 27.10 -16.10
C SER A 181 -3.95 27.14 -17.62
N ASN A 182 -3.47 26.13 -18.36
CA ASN A 182 -3.51 26.01 -19.83
C ASN A 182 -2.79 27.14 -20.58
N TYR A 183 -1.82 27.80 -19.94
CA TYR A 183 -0.96 28.77 -20.60
C TYR A 183 0.39 28.16 -20.91
N ILE A 184 0.93 28.50 -22.09
CA ILE A 184 2.28 28.14 -22.50
C ILE A 184 3.11 29.41 -22.67
N PHE A 185 4.32 29.38 -22.12
CA PHE A 185 5.36 30.38 -22.40
C PHE A 185 6.32 29.80 -23.44
N LEU A 186 6.59 30.59 -24.47
CA LEU A 186 7.39 30.22 -25.62
C LEU A 186 8.52 31.24 -25.81
N PRO A 187 9.66 30.82 -26.36
CA PRO A 187 10.74 31.74 -26.70
C PRO A 187 10.31 32.91 -27.60
N GLY A 188 10.99 34.05 -27.44
CA GLY A 188 10.89 35.19 -28.34
C GLY A 188 12.02 35.22 -29.38
N PHE A 189 11.89 36.07 -30.39
CA PHE A 189 12.93 36.31 -31.39
C PHE A 189 13.40 37.77 -31.32
N ASN A 190 14.42 38.03 -30.50
CA ASN A 190 14.84 39.39 -30.10
C ASN A 190 13.68 40.20 -29.48
N THR A 191 12.81 39.51 -28.73
CA THR A 191 11.67 40.10 -28.02
C THR A 191 11.52 39.44 -26.65
N THR A 192 10.66 39.97 -25.76
CA THR A 192 10.22 39.19 -24.59
C THR A 192 9.50 37.91 -25.04
N ALA A 193 9.38 36.93 -24.13
CA ALA A 193 8.72 35.65 -24.39
C ALA A 193 7.33 35.83 -25.01
N ALA A 194 6.93 34.89 -25.86
CA ALA A 194 5.57 34.74 -26.33
C ALA A 194 4.75 34.01 -25.25
N LYS A 195 3.46 34.33 -25.17
CA LYS A 195 2.50 33.66 -24.30
C LYS A 195 1.31 33.25 -25.15
N GLY A 196 0.91 31.98 -25.06
CA GLY A 196 -0.29 31.45 -25.70
C GLY A 196 -1.07 30.53 -24.76
N GLU A 197 -2.09 29.91 -25.31
CA GLU A 197 -2.87 28.85 -24.69
C GLU A 197 -2.47 27.50 -25.29
N TYR A 198 -2.61 26.42 -24.52
CA TYR A 198 -2.38 25.08 -25.03
C TYR A 198 -3.43 24.09 -24.54
N TYR A 199 -3.69 23.08 -25.37
CA TYR A 199 -4.60 21.97 -25.06
C TYR A 199 -3.92 20.65 -25.44
N ILE A 200 -4.03 19.64 -24.58
CA ILE A 200 -3.48 18.30 -24.84
C ILE A 200 -4.62 17.38 -25.27
N PHE A 201 -4.48 16.76 -26.44
CA PHE A 201 -5.42 15.78 -26.99
C PHE A 201 -4.70 14.45 -27.25
N GLY A 202 -4.68 13.58 -26.24
CA GLY A 202 -3.96 12.30 -26.32
C GLY A 202 -2.48 12.50 -26.59
N ASP A 203 -2.07 12.17 -27.82
CA ASP A 203 -0.68 12.22 -28.29
C ASP A 203 -0.35 13.51 -29.06
N SER A 204 -1.21 14.53 -28.97
CA SER A 204 -1.01 15.82 -29.63
C SER A 204 -1.24 17.02 -28.70
N ILE A 205 -0.62 18.14 -29.05
CA ILE A 205 -0.75 19.43 -28.36
C ILE A 205 -1.22 20.45 -29.39
N GLU A 206 -2.29 21.15 -29.09
CA GLU A 206 -2.70 22.34 -29.85
C GLU A 206 -2.19 23.57 -29.12
N ILE A 207 -1.45 24.43 -29.82
CA ILE A 207 -1.02 25.75 -29.35
C ILE A 207 -1.84 26.79 -30.10
N LEU A 208 -2.42 27.74 -29.38
CA LEU A 208 -3.28 28.75 -29.97
C LEU A 208 -3.25 30.07 -29.20
N SER A 209 -3.71 31.14 -29.85
CA SER A 209 -3.80 32.48 -29.27
C SER A 209 -2.46 32.98 -28.73
N THR A 210 -1.34 32.66 -29.40
CA THR A 210 -0.07 33.27 -29.00
C THR A 210 -0.06 34.77 -29.29
N ASN A 211 0.36 35.55 -28.30
CA ASN A 211 0.42 37.01 -28.43
C ASN A 211 1.50 37.51 -29.41
N LYS A 212 2.43 36.63 -29.83
CA LYS A 212 3.52 36.91 -30.76
C LYS A 212 3.90 35.62 -31.50
N PHE A 213 4.33 35.78 -32.74
CA PHE A 213 4.82 34.67 -33.57
C PHE A 213 3.79 33.54 -33.75
N GLU A 214 2.49 33.89 -33.82
CA GLU A 214 1.39 32.97 -34.13
C GLU A 214 1.71 32.09 -35.34
N TYR A 215 2.26 32.67 -36.41
CA TYR A 215 2.66 31.93 -37.61
C TYR A 215 3.77 30.89 -37.39
N VAL A 216 4.54 30.98 -36.30
CA VAL A 216 5.57 30.00 -35.93
C VAL A 216 5.01 28.99 -34.94
N TYR A 217 4.26 29.45 -33.95
CA TYR A 217 3.91 28.65 -32.77
C TYR A 217 2.50 28.08 -32.80
N ASP A 218 1.50 28.76 -33.37
CA ASP A 218 0.13 28.27 -33.33
C ASP A 218 -0.06 27.12 -34.32
N GLY A 219 -0.76 26.08 -33.87
CA GLY A 219 -1.00 24.87 -34.65
C GLY A 219 -1.08 23.60 -33.81
N TYR A 220 -1.27 22.49 -34.51
CA TYR A 220 -1.27 21.15 -33.93
C TYR A 220 0.13 20.54 -34.00
N TYR A 221 0.58 20.04 -32.85
CA TYR A 221 1.87 19.38 -32.70
C TYR A 221 1.65 17.93 -32.27
N GLU A 222 2.20 17.00 -33.04
CA GLU A 222 2.53 15.69 -32.50
C GLU A 222 3.77 15.84 -31.60
N TYR A 223 3.89 15.03 -30.55
CA TYR A 223 5.05 15.10 -29.67
C TYR A 223 5.67 13.74 -29.39
N GLU A 224 6.98 13.74 -29.22
CA GLU A 224 7.75 12.57 -28.82
C GLU A 224 8.52 12.87 -27.53
N LEU A 225 8.38 11.99 -26.54
CA LEU A 225 9.03 12.12 -25.23
C LEU A 225 9.96 10.94 -24.96
N ASP A 226 11.26 11.14 -25.23
CA ASP A 226 12.30 10.15 -24.94
C ASP A 226 13.15 10.60 -23.74
N GLY A 227 12.85 10.04 -22.56
CA GLY A 227 13.55 10.35 -21.32
C GLY A 227 13.49 11.85 -20.96
N ASN A 228 14.57 12.56 -21.28
CA ASN A 228 14.75 14.00 -21.04
C ASN A 228 14.60 14.85 -22.32
N TYR A 229 14.25 14.26 -23.46
CA TYR A 229 14.06 14.96 -24.71
C TYR A 229 12.56 15.06 -25.04
N LEU A 230 12.16 16.22 -25.55
CA LEU A 230 10.84 16.49 -26.08
C LEU A 230 11.02 17.03 -27.49
N THR A 231 10.38 16.41 -28.47
CA THR A 231 10.30 16.98 -29.82
C THR A 231 8.85 17.27 -30.15
N LEU A 232 8.57 18.49 -30.62
CA LEU A 232 7.25 18.92 -31.08
C LEU A 232 7.29 19.03 -32.60
N TYR A 233 6.37 18.34 -33.29
CA TYR A 233 6.28 18.29 -34.74
C TYR A 233 4.94 18.85 -35.22
N ALA A 234 5.00 20.00 -35.90
CA ALA A 234 3.90 20.55 -36.69
C ALA A 234 4.27 20.54 -38.18
N GLU A 235 3.31 20.89 -39.04
CA GLU A 235 3.49 20.92 -40.49
C GLU A 235 4.67 21.82 -40.93
N THR A 236 4.80 22.99 -40.31
CA THR A 236 5.81 24.00 -40.67
C THR A 236 6.88 24.19 -39.60
N THR A 237 6.64 23.73 -38.36
CA THR A 237 7.48 23.98 -37.20
C THR A 237 7.92 22.69 -36.54
N THR A 238 9.21 22.52 -36.29
CA THR A 238 9.73 21.48 -35.41
C THR A 238 10.56 22.09 -34.30
N ILE A 239 10.24 21.74 -33.05
CA ILE A 239 10.92 22.25 -31.86
C ILE A 239 11.58 21.10 -31.13
N TYR A 240 12.90 21.15 -31.00
CA TYR A 240 13.70 20.18 -30.27
C TYR A 240 14.03 20.75 -28.90
N CYS A 241 13.60 20.03 -27.88
CA CYS A 241 13.72 20.44 -26.50
C CYS A 241 14.44 19.40 -25.66
N ARG A 242 15.19 19.88 -24.67
CA ARG A 242 15.78 19.08 -23.60
C ARG A 242 15.26 19.56 -22.26
N LYS A 243 14.85 18.66 -21.38
CA LYS A 243 14.43 18.97 -20.01
C LYS A 243 15.54 19.74 -19.28
N GLU A 244 15.19 20.90 -18.74
CA GLU A 244 16.10 21.73 -17.96
C GLU A 244 16.54 20.96 -16.70
N ARG A 245 17.84 20.92 -16.44
CA ARG A 245 18.37 20.38 -15.19
C ARG A 245 18.16 21.40 -14.09
N ASN A 246 17.52 20.99 -13.00
CA ASN A 246 17.44 21.84 -11.82
C ASN A 246 18.86 22.01 -11.25
N PRO A 247 19.43 23.22 -11.19
CA PRO A 247 20.80 23.42 -10.71
C PRO A 247 20.98 23.07 -9.22
N TYR A 248 19.89 22.82 -8.48
CA TYR A 248 19.90 22.46 -7.07
C TYR A 248 19.83 20.96 -6.79
N PHE A 249 19.79 20.09 -7.83
CA PHE A 249 19.73 18.62 -7.69
C PHE A 249 20.54 17.87 -8.75
#